data_AF-A0A3D5E6T6-F1
#
_entry.id   AF-A0A3D5E6T6-F1
#
_cell.length_a   1.000
_cell.length_b   1.000
_cell.length_c   1.000
_cell.angle_alpha   90.00
_cell.angle_beta   90.00
_cell.angle_gamma   90.00
#
_symmetry.space_group_name_H-M   'P 1'
#
loop_
_entity.id
_entity.type
_entity.pdbx_description
1 polymer ?
#
loop_
_entity_poly.entity_id
_entity_poly.type
_entity_poly.pdbx_seq_one_letter_code
_entity_poly.pdbx_strand_id
1 'polypeptide(L)'
;MINRSILFILFYSYIYPLPLEESDCIDFIEARYSGADSTVYSMISNDFTYNHIPYVGLGILTEYRNGSLFITHIVNDSLQTNLNVGDKIHEVNGKVVSKNTSFNGAVGSEQKLIVTKRGDSTFSTIYLPLIQIQYSQNDSLFLLDIVDYRNTWYDYHVEILDIINHKNKAAVYYLWEGSKKENGPV
;
A
#
# COMPACT_ATOMS: atom_id res chain seq x y z
N MET A 1 8.02 30.86 61.39
CA MET A 1 8.85 30.41 60.25
C MET A 1 8.86 28.89 60.26
N ILE A 2 8.36 28.25 59.20
CA ILE A 2 8.87 27.01 58.57
C ILE A 2 7.97 26.80 57.36
N ASN A 3 8.47 27.15 56.19
CA ASN A 3 7.81 26.94 54.91
C ASN A 3 8.09 25.48 54.52
N ARG A 4 7.08 24.62 54.53
CA ARG A 4 7.22 23.22 54.09
C ARG A 4 7.06 23.18 52.57
N SER A 5 8.17 23.36 51.85
CA SER A 5 8.22 23.12 50.41
C SER A 5 8.21 21.61 50.16
N ILE A 6 7.11 21.09 49.61
CA ILE A 6 7.01 19.72 49.11
C ILE A 6 7.69 19.69 47.74
N LEU A 7 8.82 19.00 47.64
CA LEU A 7 9.54 18.80 46.38
C LEU A 7 8.91 17.61 45.63
N PHE A 8 8.13 17.89 44.59
CA PHE A 8 7.65 16.87 43.65
C PHE A 8 8.77 16.50 42.69
N ILE A 9 9.37 15.32 42.85
CA ILE A 9 10.30 14.75 41.87
C ILE A 9 9.47 13.99 40.85
N LEU A 10 9.29 14.56 39.66
CA LEU A 10 8.76 13.85 38.49
C LEU A 10 9.88 12.97 37.92
N PHE A 11 9.81 11.66 38.16
CA PHE A 11 10.64 10.70 37.43
C PHE A 11 10.10 10.58 36.01
N TYR A 12 10.73 11.29 35.07
CA TYR A 12 10.60 10.99 33.64
C TYR A 12 11.36 9.69 33.38
N SER A 13 10.67 8.55 33.44
CA SER A 13 11.21 7.30 32.91
C SER A 13 11.14 7.38 31.38
N TYR A 14 12.30 7.53 30.74
CA TYR A 14 12.42 7.27 29.31
C TYR A 14 12.21 5.77 29.10
N ILE A 15 11.01 5.37 28.65
CA ILE A 15 10.74 4.02 28.19
C ILE A 15 11.42 3.91 26.83
N TYR A 16 12.60 3.30 26.78
CA TYR A 16 13.21 2.94 25.51
C TYR A 16 12.48 1.70 24.99
N PRO A 17 11.95 1.73 23.74
CA PRO A 17 11.38 0.53 23.15
C PRO A 17 12.46 -0.55 23.08
N LEU A 18 12.08 -1.76 23.48
CA LEU A 18 12.94 -2.93 23.37
C LEU A 18 13.37 -3.12 21.90
N PRO A 19 14.56 -3.69 21.66
CA PRO A 19 14.95 -4.07 20.32
C PRO A 19 13.94 -5.06 19.74
N LEU A 20 13.69 -4.96 18.44
CA LEU A 20 12.80 -5.87 17.72
C LEU A 20 13.44 -7.27 17.71
N GLU A 21 12.72 -8.29 18.16
CA GLU A 21 13.20 -9.67 18.13
C GLU A 21 12.96 -10.30 16.74
N GLU A 22 13.83 -11.22 16.33
CA GLU A 22 13.65 -11.94 15.06
C GLU A 22 12.37 -12.77 15.06
N SER A 23 12.01 -13.38 16.20
CA SER A 23 10.74 -14.10 16.36
C SER A 23 9.53 -13.22 16.11
N ASP A 24 9.53 -11.97 16.58
CA ASP A 24 8.43 -11.03 16.33
C ASP A 24 8.25 -10.76 14.83
N CYS A 25 9.36 -10.70 14.09
CA CYS A 25 9.33 -10.52 12.64
C CYS A 25 8.76 -11.73 11.92
N ILE A 26 9.16 -12.93 12.33
CA ILE A 26 8.68 -14.21 11.77
C ILE A 26 7.18 -14.34 12.05
N ASP A 27 6.77 -14.20 13.31
CA ASP A 27 5.39 -14.32 13.75
C ASP A 27 4.48 -13.31 13.03
N PHE A 28 4.96 -12.07 12.83
CA PHE A 28 4.21 -11.06 12.07
C PHE A 28 4.00 -11.47 10.60
N ILE A 29 5.05 -11.96 9.93
CA ILE A 29 4.97 -12.37 8.53
C ILE A 29 4.06 -13.60 8.38
N GLU A 30 4.19 -14.59 9.25
CA GLU A 30 3.33 -15.78 9.26
C GLU A 30 1.87 -15.41 9.56
N ALA A 31 1.61 -14.58 10.57
CA ALA A 31 0.26 -14.12 10.92
C ALA A 31 -0.39 -13.36 9.76
N ARG A 32 0.38 -12.52 9.05
CA ARG A 32 -0.09 -11.80 7.87
C ARG A 32 -0.53 -12.75 6.76
N TYR A 33 0.34 -13.70 6.38
CA TYR A 33 0.05 -14.59 5.24
C TYR A 33 -0.94 -15.71 5.59
N SER A 34 -1.07 -16.08 6.87
CA SER A 34 -2.13 -16.98 7.36
C SER A 34 -3.52 -16.36 7.41
N GLY A 35 -3.62 -15.03 7.26
CA GLY A 35 -4.90 -14.34 7.42
C GLY A 35 -5.35 -14.19 8.88
N ALA A 36 -4.42 -14.29 9.84
CA ALA A 36 -4.69 -14.17 11.27
C ALA A 36 -4.77 -12.69 11.69
N ASP A 37 -5.81 -12.00 11.24
CA ASP A 37 -6.06 -10.57 11.47
C ASP A 37 -5.99 -10.15 12.94
N SER A 38 -6.54 -10.95 13.86
CA SER A 38 -6.52 -10.68 15.30
C SER A 38 -5.10 -10.75 15.89
N THR A 39 -4.27 -11.66 15.39
CA THR A 39 -2.85 -11.79 15.77
C THR A 39 -2.04 -10.62 15.21
N VAL A 40 -2.27 -10.25 13.95
CA VAL A 40 -1.62 -9.07 13.38
C VAL A 40 -2.03 -7.80 14.13
N TYR A 41 -3.31 -7.66 14.49
CA TYR A 41 -3.81 -6.51 15.22
C TYR A 41 -3.15 -6.35 16.60
N SER A 42 -2.85 -7.44 17.29
CA SER A 42 -2.15 -7.37 18.59
C SER A 42 -0.66 -6.99 18.47
N MET A 43 -0.07 -7.12 17.27
CA MET A 43 1.33 -6.81 16.99
C MET A 43 1.55 -5.39 16.45
N ILE A 44 0.50 -4.72 15.94
CA ILE A 44 0.60 -3.37 15.38
C ILE A 44 0.16 -2.29 16.39
N SER A 45 0.70 -1.08 16.24
CA SER A 45 0.33 0.06 17.08
C SER A 45 -0.95 0.76 16.61
N ASN A 46 -1.57 1.55 17.48
CA ASN A 46 -2.76 2.36 17.13
C ASN A 46 -2.50 3.41 16.03
N ASP A 47 -1.24 3.79 15.82
CA ASP A 47 -0.79 4.72 14.76
C ASP A 47 -0.12 4.00 13.59
N PHE A 48 -0.32 2.68 13.48
CA PHE A 48 0.26 1.85 12.45
C PHE A 48 -0.10 2.35 11.05
N THR A 49 0.91 2.39 10.18
CA THR A 49 0.77 2.71 8.77
C THR A 49 1.57 1.71 7.95
N TYR A 50 0.90 0.93 7.12
CA TYR A 50 1.55 0.06 6.16
C TYR A 50 1.88 0.84 4.90
N ASN A 51 3.17 0.95 4.57
CA ASN A 51 3.64 1.66 3.39
C ASN A 51 4.04 0.65 2.31
N HIS A 52 3.32 0.65 1.18
CA HIS A 52 3.66 -0.19 0.04
C HIS A 52 4.96 0.26 -0.64
N ILE A 53 5.52 -0.59 -1.49
CA ILE A 53 6.68 -0.21 -2.30
C ILE A 53 6.28 0.96 -3.22
N PRO A 54 7.05 2.07 -3.24
CA PRO A 54 6.73 3.20 -4.10
C PRO A 54 6.88 2.82 -5.57
N TYR A 55 6.05 3.42 -6.42
CA TYR A 55 6.10 3.24 -7.87
C TYR A 55 5.95 4.60 -8.58
N VAL A 56 6.34 4.65 -9.86
CA VAL A 56 6.23 5.86 -10.68
C VAL A 56 5.12 5.67 -11.69
N GLY A 57 4.12 6.56 -11.65
CA GLY A 57 2.93 6.43 -12.49
C GLY A 57 2.02 7.65 -12.42
N LEU A 58 0.78 7.48 -12.87
CA LEU A 58 -0.26 8.53 -12.82
C LEU A 58 -1.00 8.62 -11.48
N GLY A 59 -0.80 7.67 -10.57
CA GLY A 59 -1.45 7.69 -9.24
C GLY A 59 -2.93 7.35 -9.27
N ILE A 60 -3.34 6.50 -10.23
CA ILE A 60 -4.73 6.10 -10.45
C ILE A 60 -4.84 4.59 -10.55
N LEU A 61 -6.00 4.05 -10.17
CA LEU A 61 -6.43 2.69 -10.52
C LEU A 61 -7.52 2.76 -11.59
N THR A 62 -7.46 1.83 -12.53
CA THR A 62 -8.36 1.79 -13.67
C THR A 62 -8.91 0.41 -13.93
N GLU A 63 -10.11 0.37 -14.48
CA GLU A 63 -10.69 -0.84 -15.05
C GLU A 63 -10.99 -0.67 -16.53
N TYR A 64 -10.60 -1.64 -17.34
CA TYR A 64 -10.92 -1.63 -18.75
C TYR A 64 -12.38 -2.06 -18.98
N ARG A 65 -13.19 -1.13 -19.47
CA ARG A 65 -14.62 -1.35 -19.75
C ARG A 65 -15.00 -0.61 -21.03
N ASN A 66 -15.66 -1.32 -21.95
CA ASN A 66 -16.22 -0.77 -23.19
C ASN A 66 -15.22 0.08 -24.02
N GLY A 67 -14.00 -0.42 -24.24
CA GLY A 67 -13.01 0.26 -25.08
C GLY A 67 -12.17 1.35 -24.39
N SER A 68 -12.42 1.62 -23.10
CA SER A 68 -11.73 2.68 -22.35
C SER A 68 -11.28 2.19 -20.97
N LEU A 69 -10.32 2.89 -20.37
CA LEU A 69 -9.92 2.70 -18.98
C LEU A 69 -10.73 3.65 -18.10
N PHE A 70 -11.64 3.09 -17.31
CA PHE A 70 -12.45 3.82 -16.34
C PHE A 70 -11.66 3.99 -15.04
N ILE A 71 -11.47 5.23 -14.58
CA ILE A 71 -10.76 5.51 -13.34
C ILE A 71 -11.66 5.15 -12.15
N THR A 72 -11.24 4.15 -11.37
CA THR A 72 -11.97 3.66 -10.20
C THR A 72 -11.46 4.24 -8.90
N HIS A 73 -10.18 4.64 -8.84
CA HIS A 73 -9.57 5.18 -7.64
C HIS A 73 -8.42 6.13 -7.97
N ILE A 74 -8.20 7.11 -7.09
CA ILE A 74 -7.01 7.98 -7.09
C ILE A 74 -6.22 7.64 -5.83
N VAL A 75 -4.96 7.26 -5.98
CA VAL A 75 -4.13 6.75 -4.88
C VAL A 75 -3.77 7.85 -3.89
N ASN A 76 -3.54 9.07 -4.39
CA ASN A 76 -3.32 10.25 -3.57
C ASN A 76 -3.86 11.51 -4.29
N ASP A 77 -5.01 11.99 -3.83
CA ASP A 77 -5.69 13.16 -4.40
C ASP A 77 -4.86 14.45 -4.31
N SER A 78 -3.95 14.56 -3.33
CA SER A 78 -3.08 15.74 -3.19
C SER A 78 -2.02 15.81 -4.29
N LEU A 79 -1.69 14.69 -4.93
CA LEU A 79 -0.68 14.61 -5.98
C LEU A 79 -1.31 14.57 -7.39
N GLN A 80 -2.57 14.16 -7.52
CA GLN A 80 -3.25 14.01 -8.80
C GLN A 80 -4.51 14.90 -8.88
N THR A 81 -4.38 16.07 -9.50
CA THR A 81 -5.44 17.09 -9.53
C THR A 81 -6.22 17.16 -10.85
N ASN A 82 -5.76 16.46 -11.88
CA ASN A 82 -6.31 16.61 -13.24
C ASN A 82 -7.18 15.42 -13.68
N LEU A 83 -7.20 14.35 -12.90
CA LEU A 83 -8.00 13.14 -13.12
C LEU A 83 -8.87 12.89 -11.91
N ASN A 84 -10.09 12.43 -12.14
CA ASN A 84 -11.03 12.10 -11.07
C ASN A 84 -11.59 10.69 -11.25
N VAL A 85 -12.05 10.11 -10.14
CA VAL A 85 -12.87 8.88 -10.18
C VAL A 85 -14.08 9.09 -11.10
N GLY A 86 -14.24 8.18 -12.05
CA GLY A 86 -15.29 8.22 -13.06
C GLY A 86 -14.89 8.82 -14.41
N ASP A 87 -13.72 9.45 -14.51
CA ASP A 87 -13.15 9.82 -15.81
C ASP A 87 -12.80 8.55 -16.62
N LYS A 88 -12.74 8.69 -17.94
CA LYS A 88 -12.33 7.60 -18.85
C LYS A 88 -11.12 8.04 -19.66
N ILE A 89 -10.11 7.18 -19.73
CA ILE A 89 -8.94 7.32 -20.59
C ILE A 89 -9.17 6.48 -21.84
N HIS A 90 -8.99 7.08 -23.02
CA HIS A 90 -9.20 6.46 -24.33
C HIS A 90 -7.88 6.22 -25.05
N GLU A 91 -6.92 7.12 -24.89
CA GLU A 91 -5.58 6.99 -25.47
C GLU A 91 -4.50 7.44 -24.49
N VAL A 92 -3.32 6.85 -24.63
CA VAL A 92 -2.09 7.21 -23.95
C VAL A 92 -0.99 7.32 -25.00
N ASN A 93 -0.35 8.48 -25.10
CA ASN A 93 0.75 8.76 -26.03
C ASN A 93 0.44 8.37 -27.48
N GLY A 94 -0.79 8.66 -27.93
CA GLY A 94 -1.27 8.37 -29.28
C GLY A 94 -1.61 6.90 -29.55
N LYS A 95 -1.68 6.06 -28.51
CA LYS A 95 -2.13 4.66 -28.60
C LYS A 95 -3.43 4.48 -27.85
N VAL A 96 -4.41 3.83 -28.50
CA VAL A 96 -5.67 3.42 -27.87
C VAL A 96 -5.38 2.49 -26.70
N VAL A 97 -6.08 2.70 -25.59
CA VAL A 97 -5.88 1.91 -24.38
C VAL A 97 -6.43 0.48 -24.50
N SER A 98 -5.88 -0.40 -23.68
CA SER A 98 -6.29 -1.79 -23.54
C SER A 98 -6.23 -2.18 -22.06
N LYS A 99 -6.66 -3.42 -21.74
CA LYS A 99 -6.53 -4.01 -20.40
C LYS A 99 -5.09 -4.00 -19.86
N ASN A 100 -4.09 -4.04 -20.74
CA ASN A 100 -2.67 -4.14 -20.37
C ASN A 100 -1.93 -2.81 -20.51
N THR A 101 -2.63 -1.70 -20.70
CA THR A 101 -2.00 -0.38 -20.76
C THR A 101 -1.31 -0.07 -19.44
N SER A 102 -0.02 0.23 -19.51
CA SER A 102 0.80 0.64 -18.37
C SER A 102 1.02 2.14 -18.38
N PHE A 103 1.10 2.72 -17.20
CA PHE A 103 1.35 4.14 -16.97
C PHE A 103 2.73 4.40 -16.33
N ASN A 104 3.63 3.43 -16.37
CA ASN A 104 4.93 3.50 -15.70
C ASN A 104 5.99 4.15 -16.60
N GLY A 105 6.97 4.80 -15.97
CA GLY A 105 8.06 5.47 -16.66
C GLY A 105 8.98 6.20 -15.70
N ALA A 106 9.84 7.08 -16.22
CA ALA A 106 10.69 7.92 -15.38
C ALA A 106 9.89 9.07 -14.75
N VAL A 107 10.24 9.43 -13.51
CA VAL A 107 9.62 10.56 -12.79
C VAL A 107 9.72 11.83 -13.64
N GLY A 108 8.63 12.59 -13.72
CA GLY A 108 8.53 13.81 -14.50
C GLY A 108 8.26 13.60 -16.00
N SER A 109 8.31 12.37 -16.51
CA SER A 109 8.01 12.09 -17.91
C SER A 109 6.55 12.43 -18.20
N GLU A 110 6.31 13.31 -19.16
CA GLU A 110 4.97 13.74 -19.51
C GLU A 110 4.23 12.66 -20.31
N GLN A 111 2.99 12.36 -19.90
CA GLN A 111 2.07 11.48 -20.59
C GLN A 111 0.98 12.32 -21.25
N LYS A 112 0.79 12.13 -22.55
CA LYS A 112 -0.34 12.71 -23.29
C LYS A 112 -1.51 11.74 -23.21
N LEU A 113 -2.62 12.17 -22.62
CA LEU A 113 -3.84 11.38 -22.49
C LEU A 113 -4.98 11.99 -23.29
N ILE A 114 -5.80 11.15 -23.90
CA ILE A 114 -7.11 11.52 -24.41
C ILE A 114 -8.16 11.00 -23.44
N VAL A 115 -8.95 11.89 -22.84
CA VAL A 115 -9.88 11.55 -21.77
C VAL A 115 -11.26 12.16 -21.99
N THR A 116 -12.29 11.54 -21.43
CA THR A 116 -13.63 12.14 -21.24
C THR A 116 -13.91 12.24 -19.75
N LYS A 117 -14.42 13.39 -19.30
CA LYS A 117 -14.75 13.61 -17.90
C LYS A 117 -15.99 12.84 -17.47
N ARG A 118 -16.11 12.52 -16.19
CA ARG A 118 -17.30 11.87 -15.64
C ARG A 118 -18.57 12.64 -16.02
N GLY A 119 -19.50 11.97 -16.71
CA GLY A 119 -20.76 12.57 -17.16
C GLY A 119 -20.66 13.41 -18.42
N ASP A 120 -19.48 13.50 -19.04
CA ASP A 120 -19.23 14.19 -20.31
C ASP A 120 -18.88 13.18 -21.41
N SER A 121 -19.21 13.53 -22.64
CA SER A 121 -18.86 12.80 -23.87
C SER A 121 -17.76 13.49 -24.68
N THR A 122 -17.34 14.68 -24.27
CA THR A 122 -16.32 15.49 -24.96
C THR A 122 -14.95 14.92 -24.69
N PHE A 123 -14.21 14.64 -25.76
CA PHE A 123 -12.81 14.26 -25.65
C PHE A 123 -11.96 15.49 -25.37
N SER A 124 -11.05 15.35 -24.42
CA SER A 124 -10.08 16.36 -24.03
C SER A 124 -8.68 15.75 -24.05
N THR A 125 -7.71 16.55 -24.48
CA THR A 125 -6.29 16.18 -24.36
C THR A 125 -5.75 16.78 -23.07
N ILE A 126 -5.10 15.95 -22.26
CA ILE A 126 -4.38 16.40 -21.07
C ILE A 126 -2.95 15.88 -21.09
N TYR A 127 -2.05 16.65 -20.50
CA TYR A 127 -0.64 16.32 -20.37
C TYR A 127 -0.32 16.23 -18.89
N LEU A 128 0.19 15.08 -18.44
CA LEU A 128 0.46 14.83 -17.03
C LEU A 128 1.86 14.26 -16.82
N PRO A 129 2.68 14.87 -15.94
CA PRO A 129 3.94 14.25 -15.55
C PRO A 129 3.67 13.00 -14.71
N LEU A 130 4.51 11.97 -14.89
CA LEU A 130 4.54 10.85 -13.97
C LEU A 130 5.13 11.29 -12.62
N ILE A 131 4.51 10.82 -11.54
CA ILE A 131 4.90 11.14 -10.17
C ILE A 131 5.28 9.87 -9.42
N GLN A 132 6.12 10.00 -8.40
CA GLN A 132 6.35 8.90 -7.46
C GLN A 132 5.16 8.85 -6.48
N ILE A 133 4.53 7.69 -6.39
CA ILE A 133 3.40 7.43 -5.50
C ILE A 133 3.77 6.31 -4.55
N GLN A 134 3.37 6.46 -3.29
CA GLN A 134 3.41 5.39 -2.31
C GLN A 134 2.02 5.22 -1.73
N TYR A 135 1.38 4.08 -2.04
CA TYR A 135 0.13 3.73 -1.40
C TYR A 135 0.40 3.38 0.07
N SER A 136 -0.42 3.91 0.97
CA SER A 136 -0.34 3.63 2.39
C SER A 136 -1.71 3.26 2.94
N GLN A 137 -1.71 2.41 3.96
CA GLN A 137 -2.92 1.92 4.61
C GLN A 137 -2.81 2.17 6.11
N ASN A 138 -3.91 2.58 6.72
CA ASN A 138 -4.05 2.51 8.17
C ASN A 138 -4.28 1.04 8.60
N ASP A 139 -4.29 0.83 9.91
CA ASP A 139 -4.58 -0.45 10.55
C ASP A 139 -5.83 -1.14 9.98
N SER A 140 -6.95 -0.43 9.87
CA SER A 140 -8.25 -0.97 9.47
C SER A 140 -8.25 -1.48 8.03
N LEU A 141 -7.69 -0.71 7.10
CA LEU A 141 -7.55 -1.11 5.69
C LEU A 141 -6.55 -2.24 5.54
N PHE A 142 -5.45 -2.20 6.30
CA PHE A 142 -4.43 -3.25 6.26
C PHE A 142 -4.97 -4.60 6.77
N LEU A 143 -5.77 -4.61 7.84
CA LEU A 143 -6.42 -5.82 8.35
C LEU A 143 -7.48 -6.35 7.38
N LEU A 144 -8.24 -5.47 6.71
CA LEU A 144 -9.18 -5.88 5.67
C LEU A 144 -8.45 -6.59 4.52
N ASP A 145 -7.33 -6.05 4.08
CA ASP A 145 -6.47 -6.67 3.05
C ASP A 145 -5.97 -8.06 3.47
N ILE A 146 -5.63 -8.27 4.74
CA ILE A 146 -5.23 -9.59 5.28
C ILE A 146 -6.38 -10.60 5.19
N VAL A 147 -7.61 -10.16 5.50
CA VAL A 147 -8.80 -11.01 5.38
C VAL A 147 -9.11 -11.33 3.91
N ASP A 148 -9.05 -10.33 3.03
CA ASP A 148 -9.27 -10.51 1.59
C ASP A 148 -8.21 -11.44 0.98
N TYR A 149 -6.98 -11.34 1.45
CA TYR A 149 -5.90 -12.24 1.09
C TYR A 149 -6.23 -13.69 1.48
N ARG A 150 -6.63 -13.94 2.74
CA ARG A 150 -7.07 -15.28 3.20
C ARG A 150 -8.20 -15.85 2.36
N ASN A 151 -9.14 -15.01 1.94
CA ASN A 151 -10.27 -15.44 1.11
C ASN A 151 -9.86 -15.72 -0.35
N THR A 152 -8.70 -15.24 -0.77
CA THR A 152 -8.18 -15.40 -2.15
C THR A 152 -7.34 -16.65 -2.33
N TRP A 153 -6.57 -17.05 -1.31
CA TRP A 153 -5.61 -18.15 -1.38
C TRP A 153 -6.10 -19.35 -0.55
N TYR A 154 -6.20 -20.51 -1.19
CA TYR A 154 -6.58 -21.75 -0.53
C TYR A 154 -5.44 -22.33 0.32
N ASP A 155 -4.22 -22.21 -0.18
CA ASP A 155 -3.01 -22.72 0.48
C ASP A 155 -1.86 -21.74 0.25
N TYR A 156 -0.90 -21.69 1.17
CA TYR A 156 0.25 -20.80 1.10
C TYR A 156 1.45 -21.39 1.85
N HIS A 157 2.64 -20.99 1.40
CA HIS A 157 3.91 -21.29 2.06
C HIS A 157 4.71 -20.00 2.21
N VAL A 158 5.33 -19.84 3.37
CA VAL A 158 6.29 -18.77 3.65
C VAL A 158 7.57 -19.44 4.13
N GLU A 159 8.69 -19.08 3.53
CA GLU A 159 10.02 -19.46 4.00
C GLU A 159 10.81 -18.19 4.32
N ILE A 160 11.23 -18.05 5.58
CA ILE A 160 12.10 -16.95 6.00
C ILE A 160 13.54 -17.32 5.65
N LEU A 161 14.17 -16.51 4.80
CA LEU A 161 15.50 -16.77 4.25
C LEU A 161 16.60 -16.05 5.03
N ASP A 162 16.35 -14.79 5.43
CA ASP A 162 17.29 -13.99 6.22
C ASP A 162 16.58 -12.85 6.95
N ILE A 163 17.13 -12.41 8.09
CA ILE A 163 16.66 -11.22 8.83
C ILE A 163 17.86 -10.35 9.17
N ILE A 164 17.86 -9.13 8.66
CA ILE A 164 18.90 -8.14 8.94
C ILE A 164 18.34 -7.09 9.89
N ASN A 165 18.86 -7.07 11.11
CA ASN A 165 18.44 -6.12 12.15
C ASN A 165 19.37 -4.90 12.22
N HIS A 166 18.78 -3.70 12.24
CA HIS A 166 19.48 -2.46 12.53
C HIS A 166 18.65 -1.55 13.44
N LYS A 167 19.10 -1.41 14.69
CA LYS A 167 18.37 -0.70 15.77
C LYS A 167 17.00 -1.38 15.97
N ASN A 168 15.91 -0.62 15.84
CA ASN A 168 14.55 -1.12 16.01
C ASN A 168 13.86 -1.37 14.67
N LYS A 169 14.63 -1.79 13.66
CA LYS A 169 14.14 -2.09 12.31
C LYS A 169 14.74 -3.41 11.85
N ALA A 170 13.90 -4.24 11.25
CA ALA A 170 14.30 -5.45 10.56
C ALA A 170 14.07 -5.28 9.06
N ALA A 171 14.96 -5.85 8.26
CA ALA A 171 14.69 -6.21 6.88
C ALA A 171 14.55 -7.73 6.83
N VAL A 172 13.36 -8.21 6.48
CA VAL A 172 13.06 -9.65 6.36
C VAL A 172 13.13 -10.03 4.90
N TYR A 173 14.03 -10.96 4.56
CA TYR A 173 14.07 -11.61 3.25
C TYR A 173 13.34 -12.95 3.36
N TYR A 174 12.27 -13.10 2.59
CA TYR A 174 11.42 -14.29 2.64
C TYR A 174 10.91 -14.66 1.25
N LEU A 175 10.68 -15.95 1.03
CA LEU A 175 9.94 -16.49 -0.09
C LEU A 175 8.47 -16.64 0.33
N TRP A 176 7.57 -16.33 -0.60
CA TRP A 176 6.15 -16.57 -0.42
C TRP A 176 5.57 -17.21 -1.68
N GLU A 177 4.82 -18.29 -1.48
CA GLU A 177 4.12 -19.05 -2.52
C GLU A 177 2.66 -19.27 -2.09
N GLY A 178 1.76 -19.38 -3.07
CA GLY A 178 0.35 -19.58 -2.77
C GLY A 178 -0.45 -20.21 -3.90
N SER A 179 -1.48 -20.95 -3.53
CA SER A 179 -2.40 -21.62 -4.44
C SER A 179 -3.79 -21.05 -4.37
N LYS A 180 -4.36 -20.69 -5.53
CA LYS A 180 -5.78 -20.29 -5.66
C LYS A 180 -6.73 -21.47 -5.83
N LYS A 181 -6.21 -22.70 -5.78
CA LYS A 181 -6.99 -23.93 -5.93
C LYS A 181 -6.76 -24.78 -4.70
N GLU A 182 -7.84 -25.36 -4.19
CA GLU A 182 -7.76 -26.41 -3.17
C GLU A 182 -6.85 -27.55 -3.67
N ASN A 183 -5.85 -27.93 -2.87
CA ASN A 183 -4.80 -28.90 -3.22
C ASN A 183 -4.01 -28.55 -4.51
N GLY A 184 -3.94 -27.28 -4.89
CA GLY A 184 -3.03 -26.85 -5.95
C GLY A 184 -1.58 -26.83 -5.47
N PRO A 185 -0.60 -26.71 -6.38
CA PRO A 185 0.79 -26.64 -5.99
C PRO A 185 1.02 -25.37 -5.16
N VAL A 186 1.81 -25.55 -4.10
CA VAL A 186 2.51 -24.51 -3.33
C VAL A 186 3.97 -24.90 -3.39
#